data_AF-A0A0D2GA91-F1
#
_entry.id   AF-A0A0D2GA91-F1
#
_cell.length_a   1.000
_cell.length_b   1.000
_cell.length_c   1.000
_cell.angle_alpha   90.00
_cell.angle_beta   90.00
_cell.angle_gamma   90.00
#
_symmetry.space_group_name_H-M   'P 1'
#
loop_
_entity.id
_entity.type
_entity.pdbx_description
1 polymer ?
#
loop_
_entity_poly.entity_id
_entity_poly.type
_entity_poly.pdbx_seq_one_letter_code
_entity_poly.pdbx_strand_id
1 'polypeptide(L)'
;MASNGAAPAGAQGGVVDQKDVQDWMNRFNEALADSTTITAPAAPDARPWHSSFFGCFAPIDTCFITCCVPCVTFGKTHHRSRKHGNMEGYNFVNASCLMFTGFSCFGLHFIPMMFQRADIRKKYNLQGDCIGDLFTSCCCACCSLIQQDKEAELREKELADKVNGTGYMKPQDMAYPA
;
A
#
# COMPACT_ATOMS: atom_id res chain seq x y z
N MET A 1 -21.65 -46.23 -1.42
CA MET A 1 -22.05 -45.50 -0.20
C MET A 1 -20.78 -44.95 0.43
N ALA A 2 -20.40 -43.73 0.08
CA ALA A 2 -19.26 -43.03 0.67
C ALA A 2 -19.80 -41.75 1.31
N SER A 3 -20.03 -41.84 2.62
CA SER A 3 -20.11 -40.70 3.52
C SER A 3 -18.75 -39.98 3.55
N ASN A 4 -18.79 -38.67 3.86
CA ASN A 4 -17.73 -37.79 4.38
C ASN A 4 -17.67 -36.51 3.53
N GLY A 5 -17.87 -35.30 4.05
CA GLY A 5 -18.12 -34.86 5.41
C GLY A 5 -18.33 -33.35 5.31
N ALA A 6 -19.26 -32.81 6.12
CA ALA A 6 -19.48 -31.37 6.20
C ALA A 6 -18.20 -30.70 6.73
N ALA A 7 -17.67 -29.73 5.98
CA ALA A 7 -16.61 -28.87 6.47
C ALA A 7 -17.14 -28.02 7.65
N PRO A 8 -16.38 -27.85 8.75
CA PRO A 8 -16.83 -27.05 9.87
C PRO A 8 -16.84 -25.56 9.49
N ALA A 9 -17.88 -24.86 9.95
CA ALA A 9 -18.06 -23.42 9.78
C ALA A 9 -16.83 -22.66 10.32
N GLY A 10 -16.33 -21.70 9.52
CA GLY A 10 -15.13 -20.92 9.81
C GLY A 10 -15.18 -20.24 11.16
N ALA A 11 -14.18 -20.52 11.99
CA ALA A 11 -13.88 -19.78 13.20
C ALA A 11 -13.67 -18.30 12.86
N GLN A 12 -14.25 -17.43 13.69
CA GLN A 12 -14.11 -15.98 13.64
C GLN A 12 -12.63 -15.59 13.49
N GLY A 13 -12.31 -14.90 12.38
CA GLY A 13 -10.97 -14.76 11.84
C GLY A 13 -10.01 -14.06 12.81
N GLY A 14 -8.86 -14.70 13.06
CA GLY A 14 -7.77 -14.09 13.82
C GLY A 14 -7.23 -12.82 13.15
N VAL A 15 -6.41 -12.06 13.89
CA VAL A 15 -5.75 -10.83 13.42
C VAL A 15 -4.96 -11.02 12.12
N VAL A 16 -4.55 -12.26 11.84
CA VAL A 16 -3.82 -12.68 10.64
C VAL A 16 -4.78 -13.35 9.66
N ASP A 17 -5.08 -12.65 8.57
CA ASP A 17 -5.81 -13.19 7.43
C ASP A 17 -4.89 -14.08 6.58
N GLN A 18 -5.22 -15.37 6.49
CA GLN A 18 -4.41 -16.35 5.76
C GLN A 18 -4.28 -16.00 4.27
N LYS A 19 -5.27 -15.32 3.66
CA LYS A 19 -5.19 -14.87 2.27
C LYS A 19 -4.12 -13.80 2.08
N ASP A 20 -3.95 -12.92 3.07
CA ASP A 20 -2.93 -11.87 3.07
C ASP A 20 -1.52 -12.47 3.18
N VAL A 21 -1.37 -13.48 4.05
CA VAL A 21 -0.10 -14.23 4.18
C VAL A 21 0.24 -14.94 2.86
N GLN A 22 -0.75 -15.58 2.24
CA GLN A 22 -0.56 -16.25 0.95
C GLN A 22 -0.22 -15.26 -0.17
N ASP A 23 -0.87 -14.10 -0.24
CA ASP A 23 -0.55 -13.04 -1.22
C ASP A 23 0.91 -12.61 -1.11
N TRP A 24 1.40 -12.36 0.11
CA TRP A 24 2.81 -12.03 0.32
C TRP A 24 3.77 -13.15 -0.05
N MET A 25 3.46 -14.40 0.33
CA MET A 25 4.28 -15.56 -0.07
C MET A 25 4.36 -15.68 -1.60
N ASN A 26 3.22 -15.54 -2.28
CA ASN A 26 3.17 -15.59 -3.75
C ASN A 26 4.02 -14.47 -4.36
N ARG A 27 3.93 -13.24 -3.85
CA ARG A 27 4.74 -12.12 -4.34
C ARG A 27 6.24 -12.34 -4.15
N PHE A 28 6.67 -12.90 -3.03
CA PHE A 28 8.07 -13.27 -2.84
C PHE A 28 8.50 -14.37 -3.83
N ASN A 29 7.68 -15.39 -4.04
CA ASN A 29 7.97 -16.46 -4.99
C ASN A 29 8.01 -15.96 -6.44
N GLU A 30 7.07 -15.10 -6.82
CA GLU A 30 7.04 -14.44 -8.13
C GLU A 30 8.28 -13.57 -8.34
N ALA A 31 8.70 -12.82 -7.32
CA ALA A 31 9.92 -12.01 -7.39
C ALA A 31 11.20 -12.85 -7.52
N LEU A 32 11.24 -14.02 -6.89
CA LEU A 32 12.35 -14.95 -7.02
C LEU A 32 12.37 -15.65 -8.40
N ALA A 33 11.20 -15.95 -8.95
CA ALA A 33 11.07 -16.55 -10.28
C ALA A 33 11.34 -15.55 -11.40
N ASP A 34 10.86 -14.31 -11.24
CA ASP A 34 10.98 -13.22 -12.18
C ASP A 34 11.20 -11.89 -11.44
N SER A 35 12.45 -11.46 -11.40
CA SER A 35 12.83 -10.20 -10.77
C SER A 35 12.17 -8.96 -11.41
N THR A 36 11.70 -9.04 -12.66
CA THR A 36 11.05 -7.90 -13.34
C THR A 36 9.71 -7.51 -12.72
N THR A 37 9.14 -8.40 -11.90
CA THR A 37 7.99 -8.09 -11.04
C THR A 37 8.26 -6.92 -10.09
N ILE A 38 9.52 -6.61 -9.78
CA ILE A 38 9.91 -5.46 -8.95
C ILE A 38 10.84 -4.53 -9.73
N THR A 39 11.69 -5.09 -10.59
CA THR A 39 12.75 -4.34 -11.27
C THR A 39 12.33 -3.63 -12.54
N ALA A 40 11.13 -3.92 -13.07
CA ALA A 40 10.65 -3.29 -14.30
C ALA A 40 10.61 -1.75 -14.17
N PRO A 41 11.18 -1.02 -15.14
CA PRO A 41 11.05 0.42 -15.19
C PRO A 41 9.59 0.81 -15.45
N ALA A 42 9.23 2.03 -15.07
CA ALA A 42 7.92 2.59 -15.40
C ALA A 42 7.69 2.65 -16.92
N ALA A 43 6.42 2.54 -17.34
CA ALA A 43 6.04 2.69 -18.74
C ALA A 43 6.35 4.11 -19.26
N PRO A 44 6.53 4.31 -20.58
CA PRO A 44 6.82 5.63 -21.14
C PRO A 44 5.74 6.69 -20.87
N ASP A 45 4.49 6.27 -20.68
CA ASP A 45 3.33 7.12 -20.36
C ASP A 45 3.06 7.23 -18.85
N ALA A 46 3.95 6.70 -18.00
CA ALA A 46 3.79 6.72 -16.56
C ALA A 46 3.73 8.16 -16.02
N ARG A 47 2.79 8.41 -15.12
CA ARG A 47 2.55 9.72 -14.51
C ARG A 47 3.44 9.94 -13.28
N PRO A 48 3.81 11.19 -12.96
CA PRO A 48 4.54 11.48 -11.73
C PRO A 48 3.69 11.19 -10.49
N TRP A 49 4.37 11.00 -9.36
CA TRP A 49 3.74 10.93 -8.04
C TRP A 49 3.01 12.26 -7.74
N HIS A 50 1.80 12.19 -7.19
CA HIS A 50 1.06 13.41 -6.84
C HIS A 50 1.67 14.11 -5.63
N SER A 51 2.04 13.33 -4.61
CA SER A 51 2.65 13.88 -3.40
C SER A 51 4.17 14.00 -3.54
N SER A 52 4.73 15.16 -3.19
CA SER A 52 6.18 15.33 -3.07
C SER A 52 6.78 14.37 -2.05
N PHE A 53 7.98 13.83 -2.33
CA PHE A 53 8.65 12.85 -1.47
C PHE A 53 8.91 13.39 -0.06
N PHE A 54 9.42 14.62 0.05
CA PHE A 54 9.68 15.28 1.34
C PHE A 54 8.45 15.99 1.93
N GLY A 55 7.27 15.84 1.31
CA GLY A 55 6.01 16.39 1.82
C GLY A 55 5.41 15.57 2.95
N CYS A 56 6.20 14.88 3.77
CA CYS A 56 5.72 13.93 4.77
C CYS A 56 4.92 14.59 5.92
N PHE A 57 5.21 15.86 6.23
CA PHE A 57 4.59 16.60 7.34
C PHE A 57 3.13 17.05 7.12
N ALA A 58 2.53 16.78 5.96
CA ALA A 58 1.16 17.20 5.65
C ALA A 58 0.31 16.03 5.12
N PRO A 59 -0.46 15.30 5.95
CA PRO A 59 -0.87 15.67 7.31
C PRO A 59 0.13 15.25 8.39
N ILE A 60 0.27 16.09 9.42
CA ILE A 60 1.24 15.90 10.50
C ILE A 60 0.92 14.67 11.37
N ASP A 61 -0.36 14.35 11.54
CA ASP A 61 -0.80 13.18 12.32
C ASP A 61 -0.31 11.88 11.68
N THR A 62 -0.42 11.75 10.36
CA THR A 62 0.13 10.61 9.62
C THR A 62 1.65 10.56 9.72
N CYS A 63 2.32 11.72 9.73
CA CYS A 63 3.76 11.78 9.98
C CYS A 63 4.13 11.21 11.35
N PHE A 64 3.46 11.65 12.42
CA PHE A 64 3.71 11.15 13.77
C PHE A 64 3.42 9.66 13.90
N ILE A 65 2.26 9.20 13.41
CA ILE A 65 1.90 7.77 13.45
C ILE A 65 2.93 6.94 12.69
N THR A 66 3.35 7.38 11.50
CA THR A 66 4.32 6.64 10.69
C THR A 66 5.72 6.62 11.32
N CYS A 67 6.14 7.72 11.95
CA CYS A 67 7.42 7.77 12.67
C CYS A 67 7.43 6.83 13.88
N CYS A 68 6.34 6.76 14.65
CA CYS A 68 6.27 5.96 15.87
C CYS A 68 5.93 4.48 15.61
N VAL A 69 5.03 4.21 14.67
CA VAL A 69 4.48 2.89 14.37
C VAL A 69 4.36 2.69 12.85
N PRO A 70 5.50 2.63 12.13
CA PRO A 70 5.51 2.58 10.66
C PRO A 70 4.75 1.38 10.09
N CYS A 71 4.69 0.27 10.82
CA CYS A 71 3.98 -0.93 10.42
C CYS A 71 2.46 -0.72 10.23
N VAL A 72 1.85 0.20 10.99
CA VAL A 72 0.42 0.54 10.84
C VAL A 72 0.20 1.27 9.52
N THR A 73 1.01 2.27 9.19
CA THR A 73 0.92 2.98 7.90
C THR A 73 1.22 2.04 6.74
N PHE A 74 2.21 1.16 6.87
CA PHE A 74 2.48 0.13 5.88
C PHE A 74 1.28 -0.79 5.66
N GLY A 75 0.74 -1.39 6.73
CA GLY A 75 -0.41 -2.29 6.66
C GLY A 75 -1.69 -1.60 6.16
N LYS A 76 -1.90 -0.31 6.51
CA LYS A 76 -2.98 0.55 6.00
C LYS A 76 -2.87 0.73 4.49
N THR A 77 -1.67 1.08 4.04
CA THR A 77 -1.39 1.32 2.62
C THR A 77 -1.57 0.05 1.81
N HIS A 78 -1.04 -1.09 2.29
CA HIS A 78 -1.21 -2.39 1.65
C HIS A 78 -2.69 -2.78 1.54
N HIS A 79 -3.46 -2.66 2.64
CA HIS A 79 -4.88 -2.97 2.62
C HIS A 79 -5.63 -2.13 1.59
N ARG A 80 -5.34 -0.83 1.54
CA ARG A 80 -5.94 0.09 0.56
C ARG A 80 -5.59 -0.29 -0.87
N SER A 81 -4.32 -0.50 -1.15
CA SER A 81 -3.83 -0.70 -2.52
C SER A 81 -4.09 -2.10 -3.05
N ARG A 82 -4.24 -3.13 -2.21
CA ARG A 82 -4.34 -4.52 -2.66
C ARG A 82 -5.62 -5.26 -2.27
N LYS A 83 -6.33 -4.84 -1.23
CA LYS A 83 -7.55 -5.51 -0.78
C LYS A 83 -8.80 -4.70 -1.11
N HIS A 84 -8.96 -3.56 -0.44
CA HIS A 84 -10.18 -2.76 -0.50
C HIS A 84 -9.83 -1.27 -0.47
N GLY A 85 -9.98 -0.58 -1.60
CA GLY A 85 -9.70 0.86 -1.71
C GLY A 85 -10.56 1.73 -0.78
N ASN A 86 -11.77 1.27 -0.47
CA ASN A 86 -12.69 1.88 0.50
C ASN A 86 -12.37 1.53 1.97
N MET A 87 -11.29 0.81 2.24
CA MET A 87 -10.85 0.36 3.57
C MET A 87 -11.81 -0.60 4.29
N GLU A 88 -12.73 -1.26 3.57
CA GLU A 88 -13.61 -2.27 4.15
C GLU A 88 -12.81 -3.42 4.78
N GLY A 89 -13.19 -3.81 6.00
CA GLY A 89 -12.52 -4.89 6.74
C GLY A 89 -11.10 -4.57 7.22
N TYR A 90 -10.65 -3.31 7.15
CA TYR A 90 -9.32 -2.93 7.63
C TYR A 90 -9.19 -3.07 9.16
N ASN A 91 -8.11 -3.71 9.59
CA ASN A 91 -7.64 -3.72 10.97
C ASN A 91 -6.22 -3.11 11.02
N PHE A 92 -5.96 -2.29 12.04
CA PHE A 92 -4.66 -1.63 12.22
C PHE A 92 -3.52 -2.64 12.44
N VAL A 93 -3.80 -3.77 13.10
CA VAL A 93 -2.92 -4.94 13.09
C VAL A 93 -3.48 -5.92 12.07
N ASN A 94 -2.75 -6.08 10.97
CA ASN A 94 -3.03 -7.07 9.95
C ASN A 94 -1.74 -7.85 9.60
N ALA A 95 -1.83 -8.85 8.73
CA ALA A 95 -0.67 -9.67 8.39
C ALA A 95 0.49 -8.83 7.81
N SER A 96 0.18 -7.81 7.01
CA SER A 96 1.18 -6.89 6.45
C SER A 96 1.86 -6.03 7.51
N CYS A 97 1.11 -5.53 8.50
CA CYS A 97 1.66 -4.82 9.66
C CYS A 97 2.61 -5.72 10.46
N LEU A 98 2.20 -6.95 10.79
CA LEU A 98 3.02 -7.89 11.55
C LEU A 98 4.26 -8.33 10.79
N MET A 99 4.14 -8.55 9.48
CA MET A 99 5.28 -8.88 8.64
C MET A 99 6.27 -7.72 8.57
N PHE A 100 5.80 -6.48 8.35
CA PHE A 100 6.69 -5.31 8.38
C PHE A 100 7.44 -5.21 9.70
N THR A 101 6.75 -5.39 10.83
CA THR A 101 7.38 -5.43 12.16
C THR A 101 8.44 -6.52 12.22
N GLY A 102 8.13 -7.74 11.75
CA GLY A 102 9.07 -8.85 11.68
C GLY A 102 10.35 -8.51 10.88
N PHE A 103 10.22 -7.98 9.67
CA PHE A 103 11.38 -7.55 8.87
C PHE A 103 12.15 -6.39 9.52
N SER A 104 11.44 -5.46 10.17
CA SER A 104 12.04 -4.32 10.86
C SER A 104 12.92 -4.74 12.03
N CYS A 105 12.53 -5.79 12.77
CA CYS A 105 13.35 -6.35 13.86
C CYS A 105 14.75 -6.81 13.42
N PHE A 106 14.93 -7.11 12.13
CA PHE A 106 16.21 -7.52 11.54
C PHE A 106 16.87 -6.45 10.66
N GLY A 107 16.35 -5.21 10.67
CA GLY A 107 16.86 -4.13 9.82
C GLY A 107 16.55 -4.32 8.32
N LEU A 108 15.61 -5.21 7.97
CA LEU A 108 15.25 -5.56 6.60
C LEU A 108 13.93 -4.90 6.14
N HIS A 109 13.46 -3.86 6.85
CA HIS A 109 12.19 -3.18 6.56
C HIS A 109 12.10 -2.64 5.12
N PHE A 110 13.23 -2.30 4.50
CA PHE A 110 13.28 -1.78 3.14
C PHE A 110 12.81 -2.80 2.10
N ILE A 111 12.87 -4.11 2.38
CA ILE A 111 12.43 -5.17 1.48
C ILE A 111 10.91 -5.11 1.26
N PRO A 112 10.04 -5.30 2.28
CA PRO A 112 8.60 -5.21 2.07
C PRO A 112 8.15 -3.82 1.59
N MET A 113 8.87 -2.76 1.98
CA MET A 113 8.62 -1.40 1.46
C MET A 113 8.85 -1.26 -0.04
N MET A 114 9.96 -1.80 -0.55
CA MET A 114 10.27 -1.79 -1.98
C MET A 114 9.20 -2.53 -2.77
N PHE A 115 8.79 -3.71 -2.28
CA PHE A 115 7.73 -4.51 -2.91
C PHE A 115 6.41 -3.74 -2.95
N GLN A 116 5.97 -3.15 -1.85
CA GLN A 116 4.75 -2.34 -1.82
C GLN A 116 4.83 -1.13 -2.75
N ARG A 117 5.99 -0.46 -2.80
CA ARG A 117 6.19 0.69 -3.67
C ARG A 117 6.16 0.30 -5.15
N ALA A 118 6.79 -0.80 -5.53
CA ALA A 118 6.74 -1.34 -6.89
C ALA A 118 5.30 -1.70 -7.30
N ASP A 119 4.53 -2.33 -6.41
CA ASP A 119 3.11 -2.63 -6.65
C ASP A 119 2.28 -1.37 -6.86
N ILE A 120 2.49 -0.33 -6.04
CA ILE A 120 1.81 0.96 -6.18
C ILE A 120 2.16 1.63 -7.51
N ARG A 121 3.44 1.59 -7.93
CA ARG A 121 3.85 2.12 -9.24
C ARG A 121 3.16 1.38 -10.37
N LYS A 122 3.12 0.05 -10.31
CA LYS A 122 2.47 -0.79 -11.33
C LYS A 122 0.96 -0.56 -11.37
N LYS A 123 0.28 -0.59 -10.22
CA LYS A 123 -1.18 -0.43 -10.12
C LYS A 123 -1.66 0.92 -10.65
N TYR A 124 -0.93 1.99 -10.34
CA TYR A 124 -1.37 3.36 -10.66
C TYR A 124 -0.61 4.01 -11.83
N ASN A 125 0.18 3.23 -12.57
CA ASN A 125 1.07 3.65 -13.66
C ASN A 125 1.96 4.85 -13.29
N LEU A 126 2.74 4.73 -12.21
CA LEU A 126 3.59 5.82 -11.70
C LEU A 126 5.04 5.67 -12.13
N GLN A 127 5.69 6.82 -12.29
CA GLN A 127 7.12 6.90 -12.56
C GLN A 127 7.96 6.32 -11.43
N GLY A 128 9.09 5.73 -11.80
CA GLY A 128 10.10 5.21 -10.88
C GLY A 128 10.73 3.93 -11.39
N ASP A 129 11.71 3.46 -10.63
CA ASP A 129 12.47 2.25 -10.88
C ASP A 129 12.85 1.59 -9.56
N CYS A 130 13.44 0.39 -9.64
CA CYS A 130 13.83 -0.39 -8.47
C CYS A 130 14.86 0.29 -7.58
N ILE A 131 15.82 1.01 -8.17
CA ILE A 131 16.92 1.64 -7.44
C ILE A 131 16.37 2.82 -6.63
N GLY A 132 15.51 3.64 -7.25
CA GLY A 132 14.76 4.69 -6.58
C GLY A 132 13.88 4.14 -5.45
N ASP A 133 13.20 3.01 -5.68
CA ASP A 133 12.38 2.37 -4.65
C ASP A 133 13.21 1.85 -3.47
N LEU A 134 14.38 1.26 -3.74
CA LEU A 134 15.33 0.83 -2.72
C LEU A 134 15.86 2.02 -1.91
N PHE A 135 16.34 3.05 -2.60
CA PHE A 135 16.97 4.22 -1.96
C PHE A 135 15.96 5.00 -1.12
N THR A 136 14.76 5.23 -1.65
CA THR A 136 13.70 5.92 -0.89
C THR A 136 13.25 5.12 0.32
N SER A 137 13.19 3.79 0.22
CA SER A 137 12.81 2.90 1.33
C SER A 137 13.89 2.77 2.41
N CYS A 138 15.17 2.87 2.02
CA CYS A 138 16.32 2.80 2.93
C CYS A 138 16.61 4.15 3.61
N CYS A 139 16.66 5.24 2.83
CA CYS A 139 17.16 6.55 3.32
C CYS A 139 16.09 7.43 3.97
N CYS A 140 14.81 7.31 3.60
CA CYS A 140 13.71 7.94 4.35
C CYS A 140 12.47 7.05 4.34
N ALA A 141 12.48 6.02 5.19
CA ALA A 141 11.36 5.08 5.30
C ALA A 141 10.02 5.79 5.61
N CYS A 142 10.03 6.75 6.54
CA CYS A 142 8.83 7.53 6.88
C CYS A 142 8.27 8.30 5.67
N CYS A 143 9.12 9.05 4.96
CA CYS A 143 8.73 9.78 3.76
C CYS A 143 8.14 8.85 2.70
N SER A 144 8.80 7.71 2.45
CA SER A 144 8.37 6.72 1.48
C SER A 144 7.00 6.13 1.83
N LEU A 145 6.78 5.72 3.08
CA LEU A 145 5.49 5.18 3.53
C LEU A 145 4.36 6.21 3.40
N ILE A 146 4.60 7.46 3.79
CA ILE A 146 3.58 8.52 3.73
C ILE A 146 3.25 8.88 2.28
N GLN A 147 4.26 8.97 1.40
CA GLN A 147 4.01 9.21 -0.03
C GLN A 147 3.16 8.08 -0.62
N GLN A 148 3.47 6.83 -0.28
CA GLN A 148 2.69 5.66 -0.71
C GLN A 148 1.25 5.67 -0.17
N ASP A 149 1.03 5.98 1.11
CA ASP A 149 -0.32 6.05 1.72
C ASP A 149 -1.19 7.11 1.04
N LYS A 150 -0.64 8.32 0.83
CA LYS A 150 -1.34 9.43 0.17
C LYS A 150 -1.66 9.13 -1.28
N GLU A 151 -0.71 8.56 -2.00
CA GLU A 151 -0.89 8.20 -3.40
C GLU A 151 -2.00 7.14 -3.51
N ALA A 152 -1.94 6.08 -2.70
CA ALA A 152 -2.98 5.07 -2.66
C ALA A 152 -4.35 5.65 -2.29
N GLU A 153 -4.42 6.56 -1.31
CA GLU A 153 -5.67 7.21 -0.94
C GLU A 153 -6.27 8.04 -2.08
N LEU A 154 -5.46 8.86 -2.74
CA LEU A 154 -5.91 9.67 -3.87
C LEU A 154 -6.38 8.80 -5.03
N ARG A 155 -5.60 7.78 -5.41
CA ARG A 155 -5.91 6.96 -6.59
C ARG A 155 -7.10 6.05 -6.38
N GLU A 156 -7.28 5.48 -5.19
CA GLU A 156 -8.49 4.71 -4.90
C GLU A 156 -9.75 5.58 -4.90
N LYS A 157 -9.66 6.83 -4.43
CA LYS A 157 -10.75 7.81 -4.57
C LYS A 157 -11.05 8.11 -6.04
N GLU A 158 -10.03 8.41 -6.86
CA GLU A 158 -10.20 8.61 -8.31
C GLU A 158 -10.84 7.40 -9.00
N LEU A 159 -10.48 6.18 -8.60
CA LEU A 159 -11.05 4.94 -9.15
C LEU A 159 -12.51 4.77 -8.73
N ALA A 160 -12.85 5.03 -7.46
CA ALA A 160 -14.22 4.96 -6.96
C ALA A 160 -15.14 5.99 -7.64
N ASP A 161 -14.65 7.22 -7.82
CA ASP A 161 -15.38 8.31 -8.50
C ASP A 161 -15.68 7.95 -9.97
N LYS A 162 -14.72 7.31 -10.66
CA LYS A 162 -14.93 6.81 -12.03
C LYS A 162 -15.99 5.71 -12.10
N VAL A 163 -16.03 4.81 -11.11
CA VAL A 163 -17.04 3.73 -11.05
C VAL A 163 -18.44 4.30 -10.77
N ASN A 164 -18.54 5.30 -9.89
CA ASN A 164 -19.83 5.90 -9.53
C ASN A 164 -20.35 6.92 -10.56
N GLY A 165 -19.60 7.20 -11.63
CA GLY A 165 -19.98 8.19 -12.66
C GLY A 165 -19.93 9.64 -12.16
N THR A 166 -19.53 9.88 -10.92
CA THR A 166 -19.32 11.20 -10.33
C THR A 166 -17.89 11.65 -10.63
N GLY A 167 -17.62 12.03 -11.88
CA GLY A 167 -16.32 12.62 -12.22
C GLY A 167 -15.97 13.78 -11.29
N TYR A 168 -14.71 13.90 -10.90
CA TYR A 168 -14.20 14.91 -9.97
C TYR A 168 -14.65 16.32 -10.38
N MET A 169 -15.59 16.92 -9.65
CA MET A 169 -15.91 18.34 -9.78
C MET A 169 -14.90 19.12 -8.94
N LYS A 170 -14.07 19.95 -9.59
CA LYS A 170 -13.19 20.89 -8.91
C LYS A 170 -14.03 21.71 -7.91
N PRO A 171 -13.63 21.85 -6.63
CA PRO A 171 -14.37 22.68 -5.68
C PRO A 171 -14.56 24.08 -6.28
N GLN A 172 -15.79 24.58 -6.33
CA GLN A 172 -16.06 25.97 -6.69
C GLN A 172 -15.34 26.87 -5.68
N ASP A 173 -14.62 27.89 -6.19
CA ASP A 173 -13.90 28.86 -5.36
C ASP A 173 -14.82 29.36 -4.24
N MET A 174 -14.37 29.21 -2.99
CA MET A 174 -15.07 29.78 -1.84
C MET A 174 -14.95 31.31 -1.94
N ALA A 175 -16.02 31.97 -2.36
CA ALA A 175 -16.14 33.42 -2.25
C ALA A 175 -16.29 33.77 -0.77
N TYR A 176 -15.24 34.34 -0.17
CA TYR A 176 -15.36 34.97 1.15
C TYR A 176 -16.14 36.27 0.99
N PRO A 177 -17.17 36.53 1.81
CA PRO A 177 -17.80 37.84 1.86
C PRO A 177 -16.77 38.89 2.31
N ALA A 178 -16.85 40.08 1.71
CA ALA A 178 -16.00 41.23 2.03
C ALA A 178 -16.20 41.74 3.46
#